data_AF-A0A5M3X5S2-F1
#
_entry.id   AF-A0A5M3X5S2-F1
#
_cell.length_a   1.000
_cell.length_b   1.000
_cell.length_c   1.000
_cell.angle_alpha   90.00
_cell.angle_beta   90.00
_cell.angle_gamma   90.00
#
_symmetry.space_group_name_H-M   'P 1'
#
loop_
_entity.id
_entity.type
_entity.pdbx_description
1 polymer ?
#
loop_
_entity_poly.entity_id
_entity_poly.type
_entity_poly.pdbx_seq_one_letter_code
_entity_poly.pdbx_strand_id
1 'polypeptide(L)'
;MREATATARDNDLVRASLTDPECFAALFDRHAPHLHAYIARRLGPDVADDVVSDTFLDAFRRRHVYNPDHTDARPWLYGIASNLIGKHRRRERARYHAYARNGPDETIAALVEEGVTTLAVNRPLLRALAALKQGDRDALLLVAWAQFTYGEVALALSIPVGTVRSRLNRARTKMKTALEAADA
;
A
#
# COMPACT_ATOMS: atom_id res chain seq x y z
N MET A 1 2.09 -2.93 -32.53
CA MET A 1 2.70 -3.28 -31.23
C MET A 1 1.84 -2.82 -30.05
N ARG A 2 1.49 -1.53 -29.93
CA ARG A 2 0.67 -0.98 -28.83
C ARG A 2 -0.68 -1.66 -28.59
N GLU A 3 -1.36 -2.12 -29.64
CA GLU A 3 -2.67 -2.78 -29.51
C GLU A 3 -2.56 -4.23 -28.99
N ALA A 4 -1.47 -4.94 -29.33
CA ALA A 4 -1.23 -6.31 -28.87
C ALA A 4 -0.86 -6.38 -27.37
N THR A 5 -0.16 -5.36 -26.86
CA THR A 5 0.20 -5.25 -25.44
C THR A 5 -0.99 -4.90 -24.55
N ALA A 6 -2.01 -4.22 -25.09
CA ALA A 6 -3.19 -3.81 -24.34
C ALA A 6 -4.03 -4.99 -23.82
N THR A 7 -4.06 -6.10 -24.57
CA THR A 7 -4.85 -7.31 -24.23
C THR A 7 -3.99 -8.43 -23.63
N ALA A 8 -2.66 -8.29 -23.65
CA ALA A 8 -1.75 -9.27 -23.07
C ALA A 8 -1.92 -9.37 -21.54
N ARG A 9 -1.80 -10.59 -21.01
CA ARG A 9 -1.80 -10.84 -19.56
C ARG A 9 -0.54 -10.24 -18.92
N ASP A 10 -0.63 -9.89 -17.65
CA ASP A 10 0.48 -9.22 -16.97
C ASP A 10 1.74 -10.09 -16.93
N ASN A 11 1.60 -11.40 -16.69
CA ASN A 11 2.74 -12.32 -16.67
C ASN A 11 3.49 -12.40 -18.00
N ASP A 12 2.77 -12.30 -19.12
CA ASP A 12 3.37 -12.32 -20.45
C ASP A 12 4.10 -11.00 -20.72
N LEU A 13 3.55 -9.86 -20.30
CA LEU A 13 4.22 -8.56 -20.35
C LEU A 13 5.49 -8.54 -19.48
N VAL A 14 5.42 -9.07 -18.25
CA VAL A 14 6.57 -9.22 -17.37
C VAL A 14 7.65 -10.08 -18.04
N ARG A 15 7.29 -11.23 -18.60
CA ARG A 15 8.22 -12.15 -19.26
C ARG A 15 8.88 -11.50 -20.49
N ALA A 16 8.07 -10.91 -21.38
CA ALA A 16 8.56 -10.23 -22.58
C ALA A 16 9.52 -9.08 -22.24
N SER A 17 9.27 -8.40 -21.11
CA SER A 17 10.12 -7.29 -20.68
C SER A 17 11.54 -7.66 -20.25
N LEU A 18 11.86 -8.95 -20.13
CA LEU A 18 13.23 -9.41 -19.92
C LEU A 18 14.11 -9.19 -21.15
N THR A 19 13.53 -9.32 -22.35
CA THR A 19 14.23 -9.13 -23.63
C THR A 19 13.87 -7.80 -24.29
N ASP A 20 12.65 -7.31 -24.07
CA ASP A 20 12.15 -6.04 -24.62
C ASP A 20 11.59 -5.14 -23.51
N PRO A 21 12.43 -4.29 -22.88
CA PRO A 21 12.04 -3.44 -21.75
C PRO A 21 10.75 -2.62 -21.95
N GLU A 22 10.43 -2.22 -23.19
CA GLU A 22 9.24 -1.43 -23.48
C GLU A 22 7.93 -2.19 -23.19
N CYS A 23 7.94 -3.53 -23.25
CA CYS A 23 6.79 -4.35 -22.85
C CYS A 23 6.35 -4.11 -21.40
N PHE A 24 7.25 -3.65 -20.52
CA PHE A 24 6.90 -3.34 -19.14
C PHE A 24 6.06 -2.07 -19.00
N ALA A 25 6.16 -1.13 -19.96
CA ALA A 25 5.42 0.13 -19.91
C ALA A 25 3.89 -0.11 -19.91
N ALA A 26 3.42 -1.17 -20.57
CA ALA A 26 2.02 -1.55 -20.55
C ALA A 26 1.51 -1.92 -19.14
N LEU A 27 2.36 -2.45 -18.26
CA LEU A 27 1.99 -2.68 -16.85
C LEU A 27 1.88 -1.36 -16.09
N PHE A 28 2.75 -0.40 -16.38
CA PHE A 28 2.69 0.94 -15.79
C PHE A 28 1.37 1.62 -16.18
N ASP A 29 1.09 1.72 -17.48
CA ASP A 29 -0.13 2.36 -17.98
C ASP A 29 -1.41 1.72 -17.40
N ARG A 30 -1.41 0.39 -17.28
CA ARG A 30 -2.55 -0.38 -16.75
C ARG A 30 -2.78 -0.20 -15.26
N HIS A 31 -1.71 -0.19 -14.46
CA HIS A 31 -1.83 -0.33 -12.99
C HIS A 31 -1.47 0.91 -12.19
N ALA A 32 -0.68 1.84 -12.76
CA ALA A 32 -0.23 3.04 -12.06
C ALA A 32 -1.41 3.91 -11.55
N PRO A 33 -2.50 4.16 -12.30
CA PRO A 33 -3.60 4.99 -11.80
C PRO A 33 -4.28 4.40 -10.55
N HIS A 34 -4.51 3.09 -10.54
CA HIS A 34 -5.13 2.39 -9.40
C HIS A 34 -4.19 2.32 -8.20
N LEU A 35 -2.91 2.04 -8.45
CA LEU A 35 -1.89 1.99 -7.41
C LEU A 35 -1.67 3.38 -6.80
N HIS A 36 -1.63 4.43 -7.63
CA HIS A 36 -1.57 5.82 -7.19
C HIS A 36 -2.75 6.17 -6.29
N ALA A 37 -3.99 5.89 -6.72
CA ALA A 37 -5.18 6.15 -5.89
C ALA A 37 -5.12 5.42 -4.54
N TYR A 38 -4.64 4.17 -4.52
CA TYR A 38 -4.41 3.42 -3.30
C TYR A 38 -3.35 4.07 -2.40
N ILE A 39 -2.20 4.47 -2.95
CA ILE A 39 -1.11 5.08 -2.17
C ILE A 39 -1.50 6.48 -1.68
N ALA A 40 -2.13 7.30 -2.51
CA ALA A 40 -2.58 8.64 -2.18
C ALA A 40 -3.54 8.64 -0.99
N ARG A 41 -4.46 7.64 -0.93
CA ARG A 41 -5.32 7.43 0.24
C ARG A 41 -4.56 7.06 1.51
N ARG A 42 -3.32 6.57 1.41
CA ARG A 42 -2.50 6.08 2.54
C ARG A 42 -1.45 7.07 3.01
N LEU A 43 -0.92 7.90 2.12
CA LEU A 43 0.23 8.79 2.36
C LEU A 43 0.01 10.24 1.87
N GLY A 44 -1.12 10.54 1.23
CA GLY A 44 -1.35 11.82 0.56
C GLY A 44 -0.90 11.80 -0.92
N PRO A 45 -1.46 12.70 -1.75
CA PRO A 45 -1.17 12.75 -3.19
C PRO A 45 0.30 13.10 -3.48
N ASP A 46 0.90 14.03 -2.74
CA ASP A 46 2.26 14.51 -2.99
C ASP A 46 3.31 13.39 -2.85
N VAL A 47 3.08 12.43 -1.95
CA VAL A 47 3.98 11.28 -1.74
C VAL A 47 3.67 10.13 -2.69
N ALA A 48 2.47 10.11 -3.28
CA ALA A 48 2.01 8.97 -4.04
C ALA A 48 2.77 8.80 -5.36
N ASP A 49 3.06 9.89 -6.07
CA ASP A 49 3.81 9.85 -7.33
C ASP A 49 5.21 9.22 -7.17
N ASP A 50 5.94 9.62 -6.14
CA ASP A 50 7.26 9.07 -5.81
C ASP A 50 7.16 7.57 -5.48
N VAL A 51 6.21 7.18 -4.63
CA VAL A 51 6.08 5.77 -4.22
C VAL A 51 5.58 4.89 -5.36
N VAL A 52 4.74 5.40 -6.27
CA VAL A 52 4.36 4.68 -7.51
C VAL A 52 5.59 4.47 -8.36
N SER A 53 6.38 5.53 -8.61
CA SER A 53 7.60 5.47 -9.40
C SER A 53 8.60 4.46 -8.83
N ASP A 54 8.85 4.53 -7.52
CA ASP A 54 9.71 3.58 -6.80
C ASP A 54 9.15 2.15 -6.88
N THR A 55 7.83 1.97 -6.80
CA THR A 55 7.21 0.64 -6.92
C THR A 55 7.48 0.02 -8.27
N PHE A 56 7.28 0.77 -9.36
CA PHE A 56 7.52 0.26 -10.71
C PHE A 56 9.01 0.11 -11.02
N LEU A 57 9.87 0.96 -10.48
CA LEU A 57 11.32 0.80 -10.60
C LEU A 57 11.80 -0.48 -9.90
N ASP A 58 11.35 -0.73 -8.67
CA ASP A 58 11.66 -1.95 -7.92
C ASP A 58 11.10 -3.19 -8.62
N ALA A 59 9.87 -3.11 -9.11
CA ALA A 59 9.25 -4.18 -9.89
C ALA A 59 10.06 -4.47 -11.16
N PHE A 60 10.40 -3.44 -11.94
CA PHE A 60 11.20 -3.59 -13.16
C PHE A 60 12.56 -4.24 -12.89
N ARG A 61 13.28 -3.81 -11.84
CA ARG A 61 14.57 -4.41 -11.45
C ARG A 61 14.44 -5.89 -11.06
N ARG A 62 13.32 -6.26 -10.45
CA ARG A 62 13.06 -7.60 -9.91
C ARG A 62 12.19 -8.48 -10.80
N ARG A 63 11.84 -8.03 -12.01
CA ARG A 63 10.91 -8.73 -12.90
C ARG A 63 11.36 -10.16 -13.28
N HIS A 64 12.66 -10.43 -13.21
CA HIS A 64 13.25 -11.76 -13.41
C HIS A 64 12.86 -12.79 -12.33
N VAL A 65 12.41 -12.37 -11.14
CA VAL A 65 11.90 -13.26 -10.09
C VAL A 65 10.38 -13.30 -10.00
N TYR A 66 9.68 -12.68 -10.95
CA TYR A 66 8.22 -12.74 -10.99
C TYR A 66 7.76 -14.18 -11.26
N ASN A 67 6.79 -14.68 -10.48
CA ASN A 67 6.25 -16.01 -10.69
C ASN A 67 5.34 -16.01 -11.95
N PRO A 68 5.70 -16.73 -13.02
CA PRO A 68 4.93 -16.74 -14.26
C PRO A 68 3.52 -17.34 -14.12
N ASP A 69 3.24 -18.11 -13.07
CA ASP A 69 1.93 -18.69 -12.81
C ASP A 69 0.89 -17.65 -12.34
N HIS A 70 1.36 -16.51 -11.81
CA HIS A 70 0.48 -15.41 -11.44
C HIS A 70 0.16 -14.59 -12.67
N THR A 71 -1.06 -14.67 -13.20
CA THR A 71 -1.46 -13.97 -14.42
C THR A 71 -1.77 -12.49 -14.22
N ASP A 72 -1.97 -12.07 -12.97
CA ASP A 72 -2.22 -10.70 -12.53
C ASP A 72 -1.03 -10.19 -11.69
N ALA A 73 -0.45 -9.05 -12.09
CA ALA A 73 0.68 -8.44 -11.39
C ALA A 73 0.24 -7.55 -10.22
N ARG A 74 -1.05 -7.22 -10.07
CA ARG A 74 -1.54 -6.34 -9.00
C ARG A 74 -1.10 -6.81 -7.61
N PRO A 75 -1.26 -8.09 -7.20
CA PRO A 75 -0.80 -8.50 -5.87
C PRO A 75 0.69 -8.26 -5.65
N TRP A 76 1.53 -8.54 -6.66
CA TRP A 76 2.97 -8.33 -6.58
C TRP A 76 3.34 -6.84 -6.44
N LEU A 77 2.75 -5.97 -7.28
CA LEU A 77 2.96 -4.53 -7.24
C LEU A 77 2.51 -3.93 -5.88
N TYR A 78 1.34 -4.33 -5.39
CA TYR A 78 0.82 -3.85 -4.11
C TYR A 78 1.63 -4.38 -2.91
N GLY A 79 2.27 -5.54 -3.05
CA GLY A 79 3.24 -6.05 -2.07
C GLY A 79 4.49 -5.17 -1.97
N ILE A 80 5.05 -4.78 -3.12
CA ILE A 80 6.18 -3.83 -3.19
C ILE A 80 5.77 -2.48 -2.58
N ALA A 81 4.63 -1.93 -3.01
CA ALA A 81 4.10 -0.66 -2.49
C ALA A 81 3.86 -0.71 -0.97
N SER A 82 3.31 -1.81 -0.43
CA SER A 82 3.08 -1.97 1.01
C SER A 82 4.39 -1.90 1.82
N ASN A 83 5.47 -2.46 1.27
CA ASN A 83 6.80 -2.36 1.89
C ASN A 83 7.33 -0.91 1.86
N LEU A 84 7.20 -0.21 0.73
CA LEU A 84 7.62 1.18 0.57
C LEU A 84 6.82 2.13 1.47
N ILE A 85 5.50 1.97 1.55
CA ILE A 85 4.63 2.70 2.48
C ILE A 85 5.08 2.48 3.93
N GLY A 86 5.41 1.24 4.30
CA GLY A 86 5.96 0.92 5.61
C GLY A 86 7.28 1.64 5.91
N LYS A 87 8.20 1.66 4.94
CA LYS A 87 9.47 2.39 5.05
C LYS A 87 9.25 3.90 5.22
N HIS A 88 8.37 4.49 4.39
CA HIS A 88 8.04 5.91 4.46
C HIS A 88 7.50 6.29 5.85
N ARG A 89 6.51 5.55 6.38
CA ARG A 89 5.95 5.80 7.72
C ARG A 89 6.97 5.67 8.84
N ARG A 90 7.91 4.72 8.76
CA ARG A 90 8.98 4.58 9.76
C ARG A 90 9.96 5.75 9.71
N ARG A 91 10.32 6.21 8.51
CA ARG A 91 11.20 7.38 8.32
C ARG A 91 10.56 8.65 8.90
N GLU A 92 9.28 8.88 8.61
CA GLU A 92 8.55 10.03 9.16
C GLU A 92 8.51 9.98 10.69
N ARG A 93 8.13 8.84 11.29
CA ARG A 93 8.17 8.68 12.76
C ARG A 93 9.55 8.96 13.36
N ALA A 94 10.62 8.46 12.73
CA ALA A 94 11.98 8.69 13.20
C ALA A 94 12.38 10.19 13.13
N ARG A 95 11.98 10.89 12.06
CA ARG A 95 12.18 12.34 11.92
C ARG A 95 11.46 13.10 13.03
N TYR A 96 10.18 12.81 13.29
CA TYR A 96 9.42 13.46 14.36
C TYR A 96 10.06 13.23 15.74
N HIS A 97 10.49 12.00 16.05
CA HIS A 97 11.17 11.73 17.31
C HIS A 97 12.52 12.46 17.44
N ALA A 98 13.23 12.67 16.33
CA ALA A 98 14.46 13.47 16.33
C ALA A 98 14.18 14.96 16.56
N TYR A 99 13.12 15.51 15.97
CA TYR A 99 12.71 16.91 16.19
C TYR A 99 12.19 17.16 17.61
N ALA A 100 11.42 16.24 18.19
CA ALA A 100 10.89 16.35 19.56
C ALA A 100 11.98 16.39 20.63
N ARG A 101 13.18 15.85 20.34
CA ARG A 101 14.34 15.92 21.24
C ARG A 101 15.00 17.32 21.31
N ASN A 102 14.61 18.25 20.43
CA ASN A 102 15.25 19.57 20.31
C ASN A 102 14.43 20.75 20.89
N GLY A 103 13.36 20.50 21.67
CA GLY A 103 12.60 21.54 22.39
C GLY A 103 11.08 21.32 22.38
N PRO A 104 10.32 21.80 23.40
CA PRO A 104 9.01 21.25 23.69
C PRO A 104 7.88 21.97 22.95
N ASP A 105 7.15 21.21 22.14
CA ASP A 105 5.68 21.26 22.16
C ASP A 105 5.13 19.87 21.80
N GLU A 106 5.13 18.99 22.81
CA GLU A 106 4.68 17.59 22.72
C GLU A 106 3.17 17.45 22.46
N THR A 107 2.41 18.54 22.42
CA THR A 107 0.94 18.49 22.29
C THR A 107 0.44 18.95 20.91
N ILE A 108 1.18 19.82 20.21
CA ILE A 108 0.84 20.26 18.84
C ILE A 108 1.30 19.23 17.78
N ALA A 109 2.36 18.46 18.02
CA ALA A 109 2.82 17.42 17.09
C ALA A 109 1.84 16.23 16.96
N ALA A 110 1.01 15.99 17.98
CA ALA A 110 -0.09 15.02 17.93
C ALA A 110 -1.21 15.46 16.97
N LEU A 111 -1.30 16.76 16.61
CA LEU A 111 -2.23 17.31 15.62
C LEU A 111 -1.69 17.25 14.17
N VAL A 112 -0.41 16.92 13.95
CA VAL A 112 0.15 16.62 12.61
C VAL A 112 -0.23 15.19 12.15
N GLU A 113 -1.26 14.65 12.79
CA GLU A 113 -2.10 13.52 12.41
C GLU A 113 -2.81 13.68 11.04
N GLU A 114 -2.58 14.76 10.29
CA GLU A 114 -3.19 14.99 8.98
C GLU A 114 -2.13 15.13 7.87
N GLY A 115 -1.50 14.01 7.50
CA GLY A 115 -1.15 13.73 6.10
C GLY A 115 -2.41 13.48 5.25
N VAL A 116 -3.45 14.29 5.48
CA VAL A 116 -4.81 14.07 5.02
C VAL A 116 -5.50 15.42 4.78
N THR A 117 -5.13 16.12 3.71
CA THR A 117 -5.89 17.26 3.20
C THR A 117 -7.19 16.85 2.47
N THR A 118 -7.73 15.63 2.68
CA THR A 118 -8.99 15.19 2.03
C THR A 118 -9.93 14.29 2.86
N LEU A 119 -9.63 13.93 4.11
CA LEU A 119 -10.53 13.08 4.94
C LEU A 119 -10.83 13.69 6.31
N ALA A 120 -11.18 14.98 6.35
CA ALA A 120 -11.68 15.68 7.54
C ALA A 120 -13.03 15.13 8.09
N VAL A 121 -13.48 13.94 7.66
CA VAL A 121 -14.83 13.43 7.93
C VAL A 121 -14.85 12.30 8.99
N ASN A 122 -13.72 11.73 9.42
CA ASN A 122 -13.75 10.72 10.49
C ASN A 122 -12.41 10.57 11.26
N ARG A 123 -12.08 11.56 12.11
CA ARG A 123 -10.88 11.52 12.98
C ARG A 123 -10.79 10.24 13.83
N PRO A 124 -11.87 9.72 14.44
CA PRO A 124 -11.84 8.44 15.16
C PRO A 124 -11.41 7.25 14.29
N LEU A 125 -11.92 7.14 13.06
CA LEU A 125 -11.55 6.09 12.13
C LEU A 125 -10.06 6.17 11.75
N LEU A 126 -9.57 7.38 11.45
CA LEU A 126 -8.15 7.59 11.10
C LEU A 126 -7.23 7.23 12.27
N ARG A 127 -7.59 7.61 13.49
CA ARG A 127 -6.89 7.21 14.73
C ARG A 127 -6.87 5.71 14.93
N ALA A 128 -8.01 5.05 14.77
CA ALA A 128 -8.12 3.61 14.91
C ALA A 128 -7.25 2.88 13.87
N LEU A 129 -7.25 3.33 12.61
CA LEU A 129 -6.36 2.83 11.57
C LEU A 129 -4.89 3.07 11.92
N ALA A 130 -4.54 4.25 12.44
CA ALA A 130 -3.19 4.63 12.84
C ALA A 130 -2.65 3.78 14.02
N ALA A 131 -3.52 3.28 14.88
CA ALA A 131 -3.20 2.40 16.01
C ALA A 131 -3.00 0.92 15.60
N LEU A 132 -3.44 0.51 14.42
CA LEU A 132 -3.23 -0.86 13.94
C LEU A 132 -1.74 -1.16 13.69
N LYS A 133 -1.31 -2.38 14.02
CA LYS A 133 0.00 -2.90 13.58
C LYS A 133 0.06 -2.87 12.06
N GLN A 134 1.24 -2.58 11.49
CA GLN A 134 1.41 -2.41 10.04
C GLN A 134 0.80 -3.58 9.25
N GLY A 135 1.11 -4.83 9.60
CA GLY A 135 0.60 -6.00 8.88
C GLY A 135 -0.93 -6.19 8.98
N ASP A 136 -1.54 -5.84 10.10
CA ASP A 136 -3.01 -5.90 10.27
C ASP A 136 -3.68 -4.80 9.42
N ARG A 137 -3.07 -3.60 9.40
CA ARG A 137 -3.52 -2.45 8.59
C ARG A 137 -3.41 -2.74 7.09
N ASP A 138 -2.27 -3.28 6.65
CA ASP A 138 -2.04 -3.61 5.23
C ASP A 138 -3.07 -4.64 4.76
N ALA A 139 -3.30 -5.70 5.53
CA ALA A 139 -4.32 -6.71 5.19
C ALA A 139 -5.72 -6.08 5.09
N LEU A 140 -6.10 -5.26 6.06
CA LEU A 140 -7.41 -4.58 6.06
C LEU A 140 -7.58 -3.68 4.84
N LEU A 141 -6.58 -2.85 4.52
CA LEU A 141 -6.68 -1.86 3.45
C LEU A 141 -6.57 -2.49 2.05
N LEU A 142 -5.84 -3.60 1.89
CA LEU A 142 -5.84 -4.32 0.61
C LEU A 142 -7.22 -4.93 0.32
N VAL A 143 -7.92 -5.45 1.33
CA VAL A 143 -9.31 -5.90 1.14
C VAL A 143 -10.24 -4.71 0.93
N ALA A 144 -10.21 -3.72 1.83
CA ALA A 144 -11.21 -2.67 1.87
C ALA A 144 -11.06 -1.62 0.75
N TRP A 145 -9.84 -1.31 0.31
CA TRP A 145 -9.59 -0.27 -0.69
C TRP A 145 -9.11 -0.82 -2.02
N ALA A 146 -8.26 -1.84 -2.02
CA ALA A 146 -7.80 -2.48 -3.26
C ALA A 146 -8.72 -3.61 -3.75
N GLN A 147 -9.76 -3.95 -2.99
CA GLN A 147 -10.76 -4.99 -3.31
C GLN A 147 -10.13 -6.37 -3.57
N PHE A 148 -9.02 -6.67 -2.91
CA PHE A 148 -8.35 -7.96 -3.04
C PHE A 148 -9.09 -9.06 -2.29
N THR A 149 -9.17 -10.23 -2.91
CA THR A 149 -9.49 -11.50 -2.26
C THR A 149 -8.42 -11.85 -1.22
N TYR A 150 -8.74 -12.77 -0.30
CA TYR A 150 -7.77 -13.17 0.73
C TYR A 150 -6.55 -13.88 0.12
N GLY A 151 -6.71 -14.53 -1.04
CA GLY A 151 -5.61 -15.12 -1.80
C GLY A 151 -4.68 -14.04 -2.36
N GLU A 152 -5.22 -13.00 -2.98
CA GLU A 152 -4.42 -11.87 -3.49
C GLU A 152 -3.71 -11.12 -2.35
N VAL A 153 -4.35 -10.94 -1.19
CA VAL A 153 -3.68 -10.36 -0.01
C VAL A 153 -2.55 -11.25 0.49
N ALA A 154 -2.75 -12.57 0.49
CA ALA A 154 -1.71 -13.53 0.88
C ALA A 154 -0.50 -13.44 -0.04
N LEU A 155 -0.73 -13.35 -1.35
CA LEU A 155 0.32 -13.13 -2.36
C LEU A 155 1.04 -11.80 -2.15
N ALA A 156 0.28 -10.69 -2.03
CA ALA A 156 0.84 -9.35 -1.88
C ALA A 156 1.71 -9.22 -0.63
N LEU A 157 1.26 -9.76 0.50
CA LEU A 157 1.96 -9.65 1.77
C LEU A 157 2.93 -10.81 2.05
N SER A 158 3.03 -11.79 1.14
CA SER A 158 3.85 -12.99 1.29
C SER A 158 3.58 -13.72 2.62
N ILE A 159 2.30 -14.00 2.91
CA ILE A 159 1.85 -14.69 4.13
C ILE A 159 0.81 -15.77 3.80
N PRO A 160 0.62 -16.79 4.66
CA PRO A 160 -0.47 -17.75 4.50
C PRO A 160 -1.87 -17.10 4.54
N VAL A 161 -2.82 -17.65 3.78
CA VAL A 161 -4.23 -17.19 3.79
C VAL A 161 -4.84 -17.27 5.20
N GLY A 162 -4.46 -18.27 6.01
CA GLY A 162 -4.86 -18.34 7.42
C GLY A 162 -4.36 -17.13 8.24
N THR A 163 -3.16 -16.64 7.95
CA THR A 163 -2.61 -15.42 8.56
C THR A 163 -3.39 -14.19 8.12
N VAL A 164 -3.80 -14.09 6.84
CA VAL A 164 -4.68 -13.01 6.36
C VAL A 164 -5.97 -12.97 7.18
N ARG A 165 -6.65 -14.12 7.34
CA ARG A 165 -7.88 -14.22 8.12
C ARG A 165 -7.69 -13.74 9.56
N SER A 166 -6.63 -14.20 10.24
CA SER A 166 -6.35 -13.77 11.61
C SER A 166 -5.99 -12.28 11.73
N ARG A 167 -5.26 -11.71 10.77
CA ARG A 167 -4.95 -10.26 10.69
C ARG A 167 -6.21 -9.43 10.51
N LEU A 168 -7.09 -9.83 9.59
CA LEU A 168 -8.36 -9.15 9.36
C LEU A 168 -9.27 -9.20 10.59
N ASN A 169 -9.35 -10.35 11.26
CA ASN A 169 -10.13 -10.47 12.48
C ASN A 169 -9.63 -9.48 13.55
N ARG A 170 -8.33 -9.50 13.85
CA ARG A 170 -7.72 -8.55 14.81
C ARG A 170 -7.92 -7.10 14.42
N ALA A 171 -7.74 -6.77 13.13
CA ALA A 171 -7.94 -5.42 12.63
C ALA A 171 -9.39 -4.97 12.86
N ARG A 172 -10.37 -5.76 12.44
CA ARG A 172 -11.81 -5.45 12.60
C ARG A 172 -12.22 -5.31 14.06
N THR A 173 -11.76 -6.20 14.94
CA THR A 173 -12.03 -6.10 16.39
C THR A 173 -11.50 -4.79 16.95
N LYS A 174 -10.24 -4.42 16.64
CA LYS A 174 -9.66 -3.16 17.11
C LYS A 174 -10.36 -1.93 16.56
N MET A 175 -10.71 -1.94 15.27
CA MET A 175 -11.47 -0.86 14.66
C MET A 175 -12.84 -0.68 15.33
N LYS A 176 -13.55 -1.79 15.58
CA LYS A 176 -14.84 -1.78 16.26
C LYS A 176 -14.73 -1.17 17.67
N THR A 177 -13.82 -1.67 18.50
CA THR A 177 -13.62 -1.16 19.86
C THR A 177 -13.24 0.32 19.89
N ALA A 178 -12.40 0.77 18.97
CA ALA A 178 -11.98 2.17 18.92
C ALA A 178 -13.10 3.12 18.47
N LEU A 179 -14.00 2.67 17.58
CA LEU A 179 -15.16 3.46 17.16
C LEU A 179 -16.24 3.48 18.25
N GLU A 180 -16.53 2.35 18.90
CA GLU A 180 -17.45 2.28 20.04
C GLU A 180 -17.03 3.20 21.19
N ALA A 181 -15.71 3.31 21.46
CA ALA A 181 -15.17 4.22 22.47
C ALA A 181 -15.20 5.70 22.07
N ALA A 182 -15.34 6.01 20.78
CA ALA A 182 -15.44 7.39 20.29
C ALA A 182 -16.90 7.89 20.23
N ASP A 183 -17.86 6.96 20.16
CA ASP A 183 -19.30 7.23 20.17
C ASP A 183 -19.89 7.30 21.59
N ALA A 184 -19.12 6.88 22.61
CA ALA A 184 -19.47 6.89 24.03
C ALA A 184 -19.00 8.16 24.74
#